data_AF-A0A845ZC23-F1
#
_entry.id   AF-A0A845ZC23-F1
#
_cell.length_a   1.000
_cell.length_b   1.000
_cell.length_c   1.000
_cell.angle_alpha   90.00
_cell.angle_beta   90.00
_cell.angle_gamma   90.00
#
_symmetry.space_group_name_H-M   'P 1'
#
loop_
_entity.id
_entity.type
_entity.pdbx_description
1 polymer ?
#
loop_
_entity_poly.entity_id
_entity_poly.type
_entity_poly.pdbx_seq_one_letter_code
_entity_poly.pdbx_strand_id
1 'polypeptide(L)'
;MGATVNTPSVVDQAQTLLGGASEDVNQVIAGLEAQRRTQETKAQEANQLLQQAESLHQKLSERAKLLQERERELKLSQERSVQDAIAEAKKEIAQVIRQLQQGSQTAQNAQKATNALKEIAQRQIPAAPPPKPKPGFRPKVGDRIRIPRLNQTAEILSAADNGELTVRFGLMKMTVALADVESLDGQKPENVVKTTSKPDPAPTLVSPPATAVRTSKNTIDIRGSRVANAEIDIDQAISKAIDFGVLWIIHGKGTGRLRQGVHAFLEQHPLVERFKLAEQSDGGTGVTVAYLK
;
A
#
# COMPACT_ATOMS: atom_id res chain seq x y z
N MET A 1 103.56 31.49 -3.83
CA MET A 1 102.75 30.28 -3.54
C MET A 1 101.65 30.69 -2.58
N GLY A 2 100.39 30.49 -2.97
CA GLY A 2 99.24 30.89 -2.16
C GLY A 2 97.99 30.87 -3.02
N ALA A 3 97.62 29.68 -3.49
CA ALA A 3 96.42 29.48 -4.28
C ALA A 3 95.19 29.76 -3.40
N THR A 4 94.54 30.89 -3.62
CA THR A 4 93.20 31.18 -3.12
C THR A 4 92.24 30.25 -3.85
N VAL A 5 91.97 29.10 -3.25
CA VAL A 5 90.92 28.18 -3.69
C VAL A 5 89.60 28.92 -3.53
N ASN A 6 88.99 29.26 -4.67
CA ASN A 6 87.68 29.88 -4.73
C ASN A 6 86.65 28.82 -4.29
N THR A 7 86.14 28.94 -3.07
CA THR A 7 85.19 28.03 -2.42
C THR A 7 83.68 28.28 -2.65
N PRO A 8 83.18 29.20 -3.52
CA PRO A 8 81.73 29.40 -3.64
C PRO A 8 81.01 28.21 -4.29
N SER A 9 81.66 27.48 -5.20
CA SER A 9 81.07 26.32 -5.88
C SER A 9 80.74 25.15 -4.96
N VAL A 10 81.53 24.93 -3.90
CA VAL A 10 81.30 23.83 -2.95
C VAL A 10 80.21 24.22 -1.94
N VAL A 11 80.15 25.50 -1.58
CA VAL A 11 79.13 26.04 -0.68
C VAL A 11 77.77 26.03 -1.37
N ASP A 12 77.67 26.48 -2.62
CA ASP A 12 76.41 26.47 -3.39
C ASP A 12 75.87 25.04 -3.63
N GLN A 13 76.76 24.10 -3.93
CA GLN A 13 76.37 22.68 -4.09
C GLN A 13 75.91 22.06 -2.76
N ALA A 14 76.58 22.37 -1.66
CA ALA A 14 76.15 21.94 -0.33
C ALA A 14 74.80 22.56 0.07
N GLN A 15 74.57 23.83 -0.26
CA GLN A 15 73.31 24.54 0.02
C GLN A 15 72.13 23.97 -0.78
N THR A 16 72.36 23.58 -2.03
CA THR A 16 71.35 22.95 -2.89
C THR A 16 70.99 21.54 -2.41
N LEU A 17 71.99 20.75 -1.98
CA LEU A 17 71.79 19.40 -1.42
C LEU A 17 71.14 19.41 -0.03
N LEU A 18 71.49 20.37 0.83
CA LEU A 18 70.90 20.54 2.17
C LEU A 18 69.48 21.11 2.11
N GLY A 19 69.19 22.01 1.16
CA GLY A 19 67.86 22.60 0.96
C GLY A 19 66.82 21.53 0.62
N GLY A 20 67.09 20.68 -0.38
CA GLY A 20 66.15 19.62 -0.79
C GLY A 20 65.88 18.57 0.29
N ALA A 21 66.93 18.08 0.96
CA ALA A 21 66.77 17.10 2.04
C ALA A 21 66.05 17.68 3.28
N SER A 22 66.26 18.97 3.59
CA SER A 22 65.55 19.63 4.68
C SER A 22 64.07 19.90 4.35
N GLU A 23 63.75 20.20 3.09
CA GLU A 23 62.37 20.39 2.63
C GLU A 23 61.59 19.06 2.65
N ASP A 24 62.19 17.96 2.20
CA ASP A 24 61.58 16.63 2.25
C ASP A 24 61.25 16.19 3.69
N VAL A 25 62.18 16.41 4.63
CA VAL A 25 61.96 16.11 6.06
C VAL A 25 60.82 16.96 6.63
N ASN A 26 60.78 18.25 6.31
CA ASN A 26 59.71 19.14 6.77
C ASN A 26 58.34 18.72 6.19
N GLN A 27 58.29 18.26 4.94
CA GLN A 27 57.07 17.76 4.32
C GLN A 27 56.58 16.46 4.97
N VAL A 28 57.49 15.55 5.32
CA VAL A 28 57.16 14.32 6.06
C VAL A 28 56.65 14.65 7.46
N ILE A 29 57.31 15.56 8.19
CA ILE A 29 56.86 16.00 9.53
C ILE A 29 55.47 16.62 9.45
N ALA A 30 55.23 17.52 8.49
CA ALA A 30 53.91 18.12 8.27
C ALA A 30 52.84 17.06 7.94
N GLY A 31 53.18 16.06 7.12
CA GLY A 31 52.31 14.93 6.83
C GLY A 31 51.97 14.09 8.06
N LEU A 32 52.98 13.77 8.90
CA LEU A 32 52.79 13.03 10.14
C LEU A 32 51.96 13.81 11.16
N GLU A 33 52.16 15.12 11.30
CA GLU A 33 51.34 15.97 12.17
C GLU A 33 49.89 16.05 11.68
N ALA A 34 49.68 16.22 10.38
CA ALA A 34 48.34 16.21 9.79
C ALA A 34 47.63 14.87 10.00
N GLN A 35 48.36 13.76 9.83
CA GLN A 35 47.86 12.41 10.09
C GLN A 35 47.54 12.21 11.58
N ARG A 36 48.41 12.67 12.49
CA ARG A 36 48.18 12.61 13.94
C ARG A 36 46.92 13.38 14.34
N ARG A 37 46.76 14.62 13.86
CA ARG A 37 45.55 15.42 14.10
C ARG A 37 44.30 14.74 13.58
N THR A 38 44.36 14.15 12.38
CA THR A 38 43.23 13.42 11.80
C THR A 38 42.87 12.17 12.62
N GLN A 39 43.87 11.49 13.18
CA GLN A 39 43.64 10.33 14.06
C GLN A 39 43.05 10.77 15.40
N GLU A 40 43.54 11.86 15.98
CA GLU A 40 43.01 12.44 17.22
C GLU A 40 41.54 12.86 17.05
N THR A 41 41.19 13.56 15.96
CA THR A 41 39.79 13.96 15.71
C THR A 41 38.89 12.76 15.51
N LYS A 42 39.32 11.76 14.72
CA LYS A 42 38.56 10.52 14.53
C LYS A 42 38.37 9.74 15.83
N ALA A 43 39.39 9.69 16.69
CA ALA A 43 39.28 9.04 18.00
C ALA A 43 38.28 9.77 18.91
N GLN A 44 38.27 11.11 18.88
CA GLN A 44 37.29 11.91 19.62
C GLN A 44 35.87 11.69 19.11
N GLU A 45 35.65 11.73 17.79
CA GLU A 45 34.35 11.44 17.18
C GLU A 45 33.87 10.03 17.49
N ALA A 46 34.75 9.03 17.41
CA ALA A 46 34.45 7.65 17.76
C ALA A 46 34.02 7.52 19.23
N ASN A 47 34.74 8.17 20.15
CA ASN A 47 34.39 8.18 21.58
C ASN A 47 33.03 8.85 21.83
N GLN A 48 32.73 9.96 21.15
CA GLN A 48 31.43 10.63 21.25
C GLN A 48 30.30 9.74 20.74
N LEU A 49 30.48 9.09 19.59
CA LEU A 49 29.50 8.15 19.05
C LEU A 49 29.28 6.95 19.98
N LEU A 50 30.34 6.44 20.59
CA LEU A 50 30.27 5.32 21.53
C LEU A 50 29.46 5.73 22.77
N GLN A 51 29.74 6.89 23.36
CA GLN A 51 28.97 7.42 24.49
C GLN A 51 27.48 7.65 24.15
N GLN A 52 27.19 8.16 22.95
CA GLN A 52 25.81 8.33 22.49
C GLN A 52 25.10 6.98 22.32
N ALA A 53 25.79 5.99 21.73
CA ALA A 53 25.26 4.65 21.54
C ALA A 53 24.98 3.95 22.89
N GLU A 54 25.89 4.06 23.85
CA GLU A 54 25.71 3.53 25.21
C GLU A 54 24.52 4.18 25.92
N SER A 55 24.42 5.52 25.87
CA SER A 55 23.29 6.24 26.48
C SER A 55 21.96 5.86 25.84
N LEU A 56 21.93 5.73 24.50
CA LEU A 56 20.74 5.27 23.78
C LEU A 56 20.37 3.84 24.15
N HIS A 57 21.35 2.95 24.21
CA HIS A 57 21.15 1.55 24.56
C HIS A 57 20.60 1.42 25.99
N GLN A 58 21.13 2.16 26.96
CA GLN A 58 20.62 2.19 28.33
C GLN A 58 19.15 2.65 28.36
N LYS A 59 18.82 3.76 27.70
CA LYS A 59 17.43 4.28 27.64
C LYS A 59 16.46 3.28 27.00
N LEU A 60 16.89 2.60 25.94
CA LEU A 60 16.07 1.59 25.26
C LEU A 60 15.88 0.35 26.13
N SER A 61 16.94 -0.10 26.82
CA SER A 61 16.88 -1.23 27.74
C SER A 61 15.95 -0.96 28.92
N GLU A 62 16.02 0.23 29.51
CA GLU A 62 15.11 0.66 30.58
C GLU A 62 13.66 0.71 30.12
N ARG A 63 13.40 1.33 28.95
CA ARG A 63 12.04 1.37 28.38
C ARG A 63 11.51 -0.04 28.07
N ALA A 64 12.34 -0.92 27.53
CA ALA A 64 11.95 -2.30 27.25
C ALA A 64 11.55 -3.04 28.54
N LYS A 65 12.32 -2.88 29.62
CA LYS A 65 11.98 -3.46 30.93
C LYS A 65 10.66 -2.91 31.48
N LEU A 66 10.46 -1.59 31.45
CA LEU A 66 9.22 -0.96 31.91
C LEU A 66 8.00 -1.43 31.10
N LEU A 67 8.13 -1.56 29.78
CA LEU A 67 7.06 -2.07 28.93
C LEU A 67 6.74 -3.54 29.24
N GLN A 68 7.77 -4.36 29.47
CA GLN A 68 7.60 -5.77 29.83
C GLN A 68 6.92 -5.92 31.20
N GLU A 69 7.29 -5.10 32.19
CA GLU A 69 6.65 -5.07 33.51
C GLU A 69 5.18 -4.63 33.39
N ARG A 70 4.91 -3.57 32.63
CA ARG A 70 3.55 -3.08 32.36
C ARG A 70 2.69 -4.13 31.66
N GLU A 71 3.22 -4.83 30.67
CA GLU A 71 2.52 -5.91 29.97
C GLU A 71 2.20 -7.06 30.93
N ARG A 72 3.15 -7.43 31.79
CA ARG A 72 2.95 -8.46 32.80
C ARG A 72 1.86 -8.07 33.80
N GLU A 73 1.87 -6.83 34.29
CA GLU A 73 0.83 -6.31 35.19
C GLU A 73 -0.55 -6.32 34.53
N LEU A 74 -0.63 -5.83 33.29
CA LEU A 74 -1.88 -5.83 32.51
C LEU A 74 -2.40 -7.25 32.32
N LYS A 75 -1.53 -8.19 31.94
CA LYS A 75 -1.92 -9.59 31.78
C LYS A 75 -2.44 -10.19 33.07
N LEU A 76 -1.76 -9.99 34.20
CA LEU A 76 -2.23 -10.46 35.50
C LEU A 76 -3.57 -9.83 35.91
N SER A 77 -3.76 -8.53 35.62
CA SER A 77 -5.03 -7.85 35.91
C SER A 77 -6.18 -8.38 35.05
N GLN A 78 -5.91 -8.67 33.77
CA GLN A 78 -6.88 -9.27 32.85
C GLN A 78 -7.23 -10.69 33.28
N GLU A 79 -6.24 -11.50 33.62
CA GLU A 79 -6.45 -12.87 34.11
C GLU A 79 -7.31 -12.88 35.37
N ARG A 80 -7.05 -11.99 36.33
CA ARG A 80 -7.90 -11.83 37.53
C ARG A 80 -9.31 -11.39 37.18
N SER A 81 -9.46 -10.36 36.35
CA SER A 81 -10.77 -9.87 35.93
C SER A 81 -11.59 -10.95 35.22
N VAL A 82 -10.95 -11.78 34.39
CA VAL A 82 -11.61 -12.92 33.72
C VAL A 82 -12.00 -13.99 34.74
N GLN A 83 -11.14 -14.31 35.70
CA GLN A 83 -11.47 -15.26 36.76
C GLN A 83 -12.65 -14.79 37.62
N ASP A 84 -12.67 -13.52 38.00
CA ASP A 84 -13.75 -12.90 38.77
C ASP A 84 -15.07 -12.90 37.98
N ALA A 85 -15.02 -12.54 36.69
CA ALA A 85 -16.18 -12.58 35.81
C ALA A 85 -16.77 -14.01 35.69
N ILE A 86 -15.90 -15.02 35.49
CA ILE A 86 -16.31 -16.43 35.45
C ILE A 86 -16.91 -16.87 36.79
N ALA A 87 -16.33 -16.45 37.91
CA ALA A 87 -16.83 -16.79 39.24
C ALA A 87 -18.23 -16.20 39.48
N GLU A 88 -18.45 -14.94 39.11
CA GLU A 88 -19.76 -14.30 39.24
C GLU A 88 -20.79 -14.93 38.29
N ALA A 89 -20.42 -15.21 37.03
CA ALA A 89 -21.29 -15.91 36.09
C ALA A 89 -21.73 -17.29 36.62
N LYS A 90 -20.80 -18.06 37.20
CA LYS A 90 -21.11 -19.37 37.82
C LYS A 90 -22.09 -19.22 38.97
N LYS A 91 -21.95 -18.18 39.79
CA LYS A 91 -22.84 -17.89 40.92
C LYS A 91 -24.25 -17.51 40.45
N GLU A 92 -24.35 -16.64 39.44
CA GLU A 92 -25.64 -16.28 38.81
C GLU A 92 -26.34 -17.51 38.20
N ILE A 93 -25.61 -18.34 37.46
CA ILE A 93 -26.12 -19.59 36.88
C ILE A 93 -26.62 -20.53 38.00
N ALA A 94 -25.85 -20.68 39.08
CA ALA A 94 -26.26 -21.53 40.21
C ALA A 94 -27.55 -21.01 40.90
N GLN A 95 -27.75 -19.69 40.98
CA GLN A 95 -28.98 -19.09 41.48
C GLN A 95 -30.18 -19.40 40.58
N VAL A 96 -30.02 -19.26 39.26
CA VAL A 96 -31.07 -19.60 38.27
C VAL A 96 -31.45 -21.09 38.36
N ILE A 97 -30.46 -21.98 38.46
CA ILE A 97 -30.70 -23.43 38.62
C ILE A 97 -31.43 -23.72 39.94
N ARG A 98 -31.01 -23.10 41.06
CA ARG A 98 -31.65 -23.31 42.36
C ARG A 98 -33.11 -22.83 42.35
N GLN A 99 -33.38 -21.68 41.72
CA GLN A 99 -34.72 -21.13 41.60
C GLN A 99 -35.64 -22.02 40.72
N LEU A 100 -35.09 -22.61 39.66
CA LEU A 100 -35.79 -23.62 38.85
C LEU A 100 -36.10 -24.90 39.65
N GLN A 101 -35.15 -25.39 40.44
CA GLN A 101 -35.32 -26.62 41.24
C GLN A 101 -36.33 -26.45 42.38
N GLN A 102 -36.44 -25.25 42.96
CA GLN A 102 -37.40 -24.94 44.04
C GLN A 102 -38.80 -24.59 43.52
N GLY A 103 -38.95 -24.19 42.25
CA GLY A 103 -40.23 -23.83 41.63
C GLY A 103 -40.96 -25.01 40.98
N SER A 104 -42.19 -24.77 40.49
CA SER A 104 -42.88 -25.75 39.66
C SER A 104 -42.16 -25.91 38.32
N GLN A 105 -41.89 -27.16 37.91
CA GLN A 105 -41.26 -27.49 36.63
C GLN A 105 -42.24 -27.33 35.45
N THR A 106 -42.79 -26.13 35.31
CA THR A 106 -43.65 -25.75 34.19
C THR A 106 -42.83 -25.25 33.01
N ALA A 107 -43.31 -25.48 31.78
CA ALA A 107 -42.65 -25.06 30.55
C ALA A 107 -42.31 -23.55 30.55
N GLN A 108 -43.14 -22.73 31.17
CA GLN A 108 -42.94 -21.28 31.28
C GLN A 108 -41.76 -20.91 32.19
N ASN A 109 -41.54 -21.63 33.29
CA ASN A 109 -40.39 -21.41 34.19
C ASN A 109 -39.08 -21.87 33.53
N ALA A 110 -39.11 -22.98 32.81
CA ALA A 110 -37.98 -23.45 32.02
C ALA A 110 -37.56 -22.43 30.93
N GLN A 111 -38.54 -21.82 30.26
CA GLN A 111 -38.28 -20.78 29.26
C GLN A 111 -37.67 -19.51 29.87
N LYS A 112 -38.18 -19.06 31.03
CA LYS A 112 -37.63 -17.90 31.75
C LYS A 112 -36.17 -18.11 32.15
N ALA A 113 -35.83 -19.29 32.66
CA ALA A 113 -34.45 -19.62 33.01
C ALA A 113 -33.53 -19.71 31.77
N THR A 114 -34.04 -20.24 30.66
CA THR A 114 -33.28 -20.26 29.39
C THR A 114 -32.97 -18.85 28.90
N ASN A 115 -33.92 -17.91 29.03
CA ASN A 115 -33.70 -16.51 28.69
C ASN A 115 -32.70 -15.84 29.64
N ALA A 116 -32.81 -16.08 30.95
CA ALA A 116 -31.84 -15.58 31.93
C ALA A 116 -30.41 -16.07 31.63
N LEU A 117 -30.24 -17.36 31.30
CA LEU A 117 -28.95 -17.92 30.89
C LEU A 117 -28.40 -17.28 29.61
N LYS A 118 -29.26 -16.98 28.63
CA LYS A 118 -28.86 -16.27 27.40
C LYS A 118 -28.40 -14.84 27.68
N GLU A 119 -29.07 -14.12 28.58
CA GLU A 119 -28.66 -12.77 28.97
C GLU A 119 -27.30 -12.76 29.69
N ILE A 120 -27.08 -13.71 30.61
CA ILE A 120 -25.79 -13.87 31.30
C ILE A 120 -24.69 -14.15 30.28
N ALA A 121 -24.94 -15.04 29.32
CA ALA A 121 -24.00 -15.34 28.24
C ALA A 121 -23.69 -14.11 27.37
N GLN A 122 -24.69 -13.31 27.00
CA GLN A 122 -24.48 -12.09 26.20
C GLN A 122 -23.70 -10.99 26.94
N ARG A 123 -23.83 -10.91 28.27
CA ARG A 123 -23.11 -9.92 29.09
C ARG A 123 -21.66 -10.31 29.37
N GLN A 124 -21.40 -11.61 29.54
CA GLN A 124 -20.11 -12.15 29.99
C GLN A 124 -19.19 -12.57 28.82
N ILE A 125 -19.74 -12.81 27.63
CA ILE A 125 -18.95 -13.02 26.42
C ILE A 125 -18.61 -11.64 25.85
N PRO A 126 -17.34 -11.18 25.89
CA PRO A 126 -16.97 -9.96 25.19
C PRO A 126 -17.38 -10.14 23.72
N ALA A 127 -18.18 -9.21 23.20
CA ALA A 127 -18.51 -9.18 21.78
C ALA A 127 -17.21 -9.36 21.01
N ALA A 128 -17.14 -10.39 20.15
CA ALA A 128 -15.95 -10.66 19.37
C ALA A 128 -15.49 -9.32 18.78
N PRO A 129 -14.23 -8.90 19.02
CA PRO A 129 -13.77 -7.63 18.51
C PRO A 129 -14.09 -7.61 17.01
N PRO A 130 -14.66 -6.51 16.48
CA PRO A 130 -14.93 -6.43 15.05
C PRO A 130 -13.63 -6.82 14.34
N PRO A 131 -13.69 -7.66 13.30
CA PRO A 131 -12.50 -8.14 12.63
C PRO A 131 -11.63 -6.93 12.33
N LYS A 132 -10.40 -6.91 12.87
CA LYS A 132 -9.44 -5.83 12.62
C LYS A 132 -9.47 -5.57 11.12
N PRO A 133 -9.68 -4.33 10.65
CA PRO A 133 -9.62 -4.05 9.24
C PRO A 133 -8.26 -4.56 8.77
N LYS A 134 -8.28 -5.51 7.84
CA LYS A 134 -7.05 -6.04 7.26
C LYS A 134 -6.28 -4.82 6.74
N PRO A 135 -5.01 -4.63 7.11
CA PRO A 135 -4.20 -3.60 6.48
C PRO A 135 -4.13 -3.97 5.00
N GLY A 136 -4.92 -3.31 4.17
CA GLY A 136 -4.90 -3.51 2.73
C GLY A 136 -3.56 -2.98 2.23
N PHE A 137 -2.56 -3.86 2.12
CA PHE A 137 -1.28 -3.51 1.53
C PHE A 137 -1.53 -3.14 0.06
N ARG A 138 -1.51 -1.84 -0.21
CA ARG A 138 -1.60 -1.26 -1.56
C ARG A 138 -0.20 -0.81 -1.94
N PRO A 139 0.57 -1.65 -2.65
CA PRO A 139 1.92 -1.28 -3.06
C PRO A 139 1.92 0.01 -3.88
N LYS A 140 2.73 1.00 -3.47
CA LYS A 140 2.94 2.25 -4.21
C LYS A 140 4.25 2.21 -4.98
N VAL A 141 4.36 3.05 -6.00
CA VAL A 141 5.62 3.26 -6.72
C VAL A 141 6.70 3.72 -5.74
N GLY A 142 7.85 3.07 -5.75
CA GLY A 142 8.96 3.28 -4.82
C GLY A 142 8.97 2.36 -3.60
N ASP A 143 7.90 1.59 -3.35
CA ASP A 143 7.89 0.63 -2.23
C ASP A 143 8.81 -0.56 -2.54
N ARG A 144 9.49 -1.06 -1.49
CA ARG A 144 10.21 -2.33 -1.54
C ARG A 144 9.26 -3.45 -1.16
N ILE A 145 9.23 -4.46 -2.01
CA ILE A 145 8.38 -5.63 -1.90
C ILE A 145 9.20 -6.90 -2.02
N ARG A 146 8.67 -8.00 -1.51
CA ARG A 146 9.25 -9.33 -1.63
C ARG A 146 8.45 -10.13 -2.66
N ILE A 147 9.15 -10.85 -3.52
CA ILE A 147 8.54 -11.77 -4.49
C ILE A 147 8.81 -13.19 -3.98
N PRO A 148 7.84 -13.87 -3.33
CA PRO A 148 8.09 -15.16 -2.68
C PRO A 148 8.61 -16.23 -3.64
N ARG A 149 8.13 -16.24 -4.88
CA ARG A 149 8.55 -17.18 -5.94
C ARG A 149 10.03 -17.09 -6.29
N LEU A 150 10.61 -15.89 -6.20
CA LEU A 150 12.02 -15.65 -6.50
C LEU A 150 12.86 -15.53 -5.22
N ASN A 151 12.22 -15.53 -4.04
CA ASN A 151 12.84 -15.28 -2.74
C ASN A 151 13.70 -13.99 -2.73
N GLN A 152 13.35 -13.00 -3.55
CA GLN A 152 14.11 -11.77 -3.73
C GLN A 152 13.25 -10.54 -3.40
N THR A 153 13.94 -9.44 -3.08
CA THR A 153 13.33 -8.13 -2.87
C THR A 153 13.43 -7.30 -4.15
N ALA A 154 12.37 -6.55 -4.44
CA ALA A 154 12.27 -5.71 -5.62
C ALA A 154 11.63 -4.37 -5.26
N GLU A 155 11.93 -3.34 -6.06
CA GLU A 155 11.36 -2.00 -5.92
C GLU A 155 10.34 -1.75 -7.03
N ILE A 156 9.19 -1.18 -6.67
CA ILE A 156 8.12 -0.93 -7.62
C ILE A 156 8.44 0.31 -8.46
N LEU A 157 8.47 0.14 -9.79
CA LEU A 157 8.72 1.22 -10.74
C LEU A 157 7.43 1.83 -11.30
N SER A 158 6.34 1.08 -11.41
CA SER A 158 5.04 1.58 -11.86
C SER A 158 3.88 0.86 -11.16
N ALA A 159 2.78 1.59 -10.97
CA ALA A 159 1.58 1.12 -10.31
C ALA A 159 0.72 0.25 -11.25
N ALA A 160 -0.11 -0.59 -10.62
CA ALA A 160 -0.98 -1.56 -11.29
C ALA A 160 -2.16 -0.90 -11.98
N ASP A 161 -2.08 -0.76 -13.31
CA ASP A 161 -3.25 -0.41 -14.13
C ASP A 161 -4.20 -1.62 -14.30
N ASN A 162 -3.66 -2.85 -14.31
CA ASN A 162 -4.40 -4.09 -14.57
C ASN A 162 -4.10 -5.22 -13.56
N GLY A 163 -3.61 -4.90 -12.36
CA GLY A 163 -3.19 -5.91 -11.38
C GLY A 163 -1.79 -6.51 -11.64
N GLU A 164 -1.02 -5.92 -12.54
CA GLU A 164 0.40 -6.22 -12.80
C GLU A 164 1.28 -5.04 -12.36
N LEU A 165 2.39 -5.32 -11.68
CA LEU A 165 3.36 -4.35 -11.18
C LEU A 165 4.66 -4.51 -11.95
N THR A 166 5.24 -3.41 -12.46
CA THR A 166 6.62 -3.44 -12.96
C THR A 166 7.57 -3.19 -11.81
N VAL A 167 8.45 -4.14 -11.57
CA VAL A 167 9.35 -4.18 -10.41
C VAL A 167 10.80 -4.31 -10.88
N ARG A 168 11.71 -3.68 -10.14
CA ARG A 168 13.15 -3.75 -10.37
C ARG A 168 13.78 -4.64 -9.31
N PHE A 169 14.46 -5.69 -9.72
CA PHE A 169 15.32 -6.49 -8.84
C PHE A 169 16.77 -6.39 -9.36
N GLY A 170 17.67 -5.85 -8.55
CA GLY A 170 19.04 -5.55 -8.99
C GLY A 170 19.08 -4.62 -10.22
N LEU A 171 19.67 -5.09 -11.33
CA LEU A 171 19.75 -4.37 -12.61
C LEU A 171 18.62 -4.71 -13.60
N MET A 172 17.78 -5.69 -13.27
CA MET A 172 16.76 -6.21 -14.19
C MET A 172 15.37 -5.65 -13.85
N LYS A 173 14.55 -5.44 -14.89
CA LYS A 173 13.14 -5.04 -14.78
C LYS A 173 12.26 -6.23 -15.15
N MET A 174 11.19 -6.45 -14.40
CA MET A 174 10.25 -7.54 -14.64
C MET A 174 8.83 -7.10 -14.27
N THR A 175 7.84 -7.67 -14.94
CA THR A 175 6.42 -7.49 -14.60
C THR A 175 5.94 -8.66 -13.75
N VAL A 176 5.32 -8.38 -12.60
CA VAL A 176 4.86 -9.38 -11.63
C VAL A 176 3.40 -9.09 -11.27
N ALA A 177 2.57 -10.12 -11.22
CA ALA A 177 1.19 -9.97 -10.77
C ALA A 177 1.13 -9.52 -9.32
N LEU A 178 0.19 -8.63 -8.98
CA LEU A 178 -0.02 -8.13 -7.62
C LEU A 178 -0.23 -9.29 -6.63
N ALA A 179 -0.89 -10.38 -7.04
CA ALA A 179 -1.08 -11.57 -6.22
C ALA A 179 0.21 -12.33 -5.85
N ASP A 180 1.30 -12.14 -6.61
CA ASP A 180 2.59 -12.82 -6.41
C ASP A 180 3.60 -11.96 -5.63
N VAL A 181 3.15 -10.84 -5.07
CA VAL A 181 3.95 -9.88 -4.33
C VAL A 181 3.56 -9.92 -2.85
N GLU A 182 4.51 -9.71 -1.94
CA GLU A 182 4.27 -9.53 -0.52
C GLU A 182 5.01 -8.28 -0.03
N SER A 183 4.49 -7.62 1.00
CA SER A 183 5.26 -6.63 1.76
C SER A 183 6.51 -7.28 2.36
N LEU A 184 7.52 -6.48 2.73
CA LEU A 184 8.71 -6.96 3.45
C LEU A 184 8.37 -7.69 4.75
N ASP A 185 7.20 -7.38 5.34
CA ASP A 185 6.66 -8.03 6.54
C ASP A 185 5.79 -9.28 6.26
N GLY A 186 5.80 -9.79 5.02
CA GLY A 186 5.04 -11.01 4.64
C GLY A 186 3.54 -10.79 4.41
N GLN A 187 3.11 -9.54 4.20
CA GLN A 187 1.70 -9.22 3.95
C GLN A 187 1.37 -9.34 2.46
N LYS A 188 0.42 -10.21 2.11
CA LYS A 188 -0.10 -10.33 0.74
C LYS A 188 -1.05 -9.16 0.42
N PRO A 189 -0.94 -8.54 -0.76
CA PRO A 189 -1.85 -7.49 -1.20
C PRO A 189 -3.22 -8.10 -1.50
N GLU A 190 -4.25 -7.33 -1.19
CA GLU A 190 -5.63 -7.78 -1.35
C GLU A 190 -6.01 -7.70 -2.84
N ASN A 191 -6.30 -8.85 -3.46
CA ASN A 191 -7.04 -8.87 -4.70
C ASN A 191 -8.39 -8.21 -4.44
N VAL A 192 -8.78 -7.27 -5.31
CA VAL A 192 -10.10 -6.63 -5.27
C VAL A 192 -11.15 -7.69 -5.62
N VAL A 193 -11.51 -8.51 -4.63
CA VAL A 193 -12.78 -9.21 -4.65
C VAL A 193 -13.82 -8.12 -4.41
N LYS A 194 -14.54 -7.76 -5.47
CA LYS A 194 -15.78 -6.99 -5.37
C LYS A 194 -16.65 -7.68 -4.33
N THR A 195 -16.69 -7.12 -3.13
CA THR A 195 -17.56 -7.58 -2.06
C THR A 195 -18.99 -7.30 -2.49
N THR A 196 -19.66 -8.39 -2.85
CA THR A 196 -21.11 -8.48 -2.95
C THR A 196 -21.71 -8.16 -1.59
N SER A 197 -22.14 -6.92 -1.41
CA SER A 197 -23.06 -6.55 -0.33
C SER A 197 -24.38 -7.29 -0.52
N LYS A 198 -24.88 -7.89 0.57
CA LYS A 198 -26.17 -8.58 0.65
C LYS A 198 -27.33 -7.69 0.15
N PRO A 199 -28.38 -8.29 -0.45
CA PRO A 199 -29.56 -7.58 -0.92
C PRO A 199 -30.60 -7.41 0.19
N ASP A 200 -31.15 -6.20 0.29
CA ASP A 200 -32.48 -5.94 0.86
C ASP A 200 -33.46 -5.62 -0.29
N PRO A 201 -34.78 -5.73 -0.07
CA PRO A 201 -35.66 -6.60 -0.84
C PRO A 201 -36.10 -6.02 -2.18
N ALA A 202 -36.52 -6.93 -3.06
CA ALA A 202 -36.97 -6.70 -4.42
C ALA A 202 -37.78 -5.42 -4.62
N PRO A 203 -37.59 -4.76 -5.78
CA PRO A 203 -38.62 -5.01 -6.79
C PRO A 203 -38.08 -5.18 -8.21
N THR A 204 -38.87 -5.94 -8.97
CA THR A 204 -38.96 -5.97 -10.43
C THR A 204 -37.83 -6.65 -11.20
N LEU A 205 -38.22 -7.79 -11.78
CA LEU A 205 -37.58 -8.48 -12.88
C LEU A 205 -37.24 -7.47 -13.98
N VAL A 206 -35.95 -7.14 -14.14
CA VAL A 206 -35.44 -6.56 -15.38
C VAL A 206 -34.40 -7.53 -15.92
N SER A 207 -34.61 -7.92 -17.16
CA SER A 207 -33.89 -8.94 -17.92
C SER A 207 -32.36 -8.86 -17.77
N PRO A 208 -31.63 -9.99 -17.89
CA PRO A 208 -30.17 -9.98 -17.92
C PRO A 208 -29.68 -8.99 -19.00
N PRO A 209 -28.56 -8.27 -18.76
CA PRO A 209 -28.07 -7.27 -19.70
C PRO A 209 -27.83 -7.95 -21.05
N ALA A 210 -28.50 -7.44 -22.08
CA ALA A 210 -28.27 -7.86 -23.46
C ALA A 210 -26.76 -7.84 -23.71
N THR A 211 -26.20 -8.97 -24.09
CA THR A 211 -24.84 -9.04 -24.63
C THR A 211 -24.75 -7.94 -25.69
N ALA A 212 -23.92 -6.92 -25.45
CA ALA A 212 -23.76 -5.82 -26.37
C ALA A 212 -23.06 -6.35 -27.62
N VAL A 213 -23.83 -6.90 -28.56
CA VAL A 213 -23.29 -7.42 -29.82
C VAL A 213 -23.13 -6.24 -30.77
N ARG A 214 -21.91 -6.05 -31.26
CA ARG A 214 -21.60 -5.04 -32.26
C ARG A 214 -22.05 -5.52 -33.64
N THR A 215 -22.87 -4.72 -34.31
CA THR A 215 -23.38 -4.96 -35.66
C THR A 215 -23.22 -3.69 -36.50
N SER A 216 -23.40 -3.80 -37.82
CA SER A 216 -23.39 -2.63 -38.70
C SER A 216 -24.55 -1.66 -38.45
N LYS A 217 -25.65 -2.13 -37.84
CA LYS A 217 -26.86 -1.33 -37.60
C LYS A 217 -26.79 -0.50 -36.31
N ASN A 218 -25.95 -0.90 -35.37
CA ASN A 218 -25.76 -0.23 -34.09
C ASN A 218 -24.34 0.31 -33.91
N THR A 219 -23.63 0.58 -35.01
CA THR A 219 -22.29 1.18 -35.00
C THR A 219 -22.27 2.42 -35.88
N ILE A 220 -21.72 3.50 -35.37
CA ILE A 220 -21.43 4.72 -36.12
C ILE A 220 -19.94 5.05 -36.07
N ASP A 221 -19.40 5.48 -37.21
CA ASP A 221 -18.03 5.95 -37.35
C ASP A 221 -18.03 7.46 -37.60
N ILE A 222 -17.45 8.21 -36.67
CA ILE A 222 -17.33 9.67 -36.71
C ILE A 222 -15.86 10.11 -36.77
N ARG A 223 -14.94 9.19 -37.11
CA ARG A 223 -13.51 9.53 -37.23
C ARG A 223 -13.30 10.62 -38.28
N GLY A 224 -12.60 11.68 -37.89
CA GLY A 224 -12.34 12.84 -38.75
C GLY A 224 -13.45 13.89 -38.75
N SER A 225 -14.60 13.63 -38.12
CA SER A 225 -15.65 14.62 -37.93
C SER A 225 -15.25 15.67 -36.90
N ARG A 226 -15.73 16.90 -37.10
CA ARG A 226 -15.71 17.93 -36.04
C ARG A 226 -16.76 17.58 -34.98
N VAL A 227 -16.51 17.97 -33.72
CA VAL A 227 -17.39 17.66 -32.57
C VAL A 227 -18.84 18.04 -32.85
N ALA A 228 -19.10 19.26 -33.33
CA ALA A 228 -20.46 19.72 -33.64
C ALA A 228 -21.19 18.88 -34.70
N ASN A 229 -20.48 18.35 -35.70
CA ASN A 229 -21.11 17.47 -36.70
C ASN A 229 -21.35 16.08 -36.12
N ALA A 230 -20.40 15.59 -35.32
CA ALA A 230 -20.50 14.28 -34.68
C ALA A 230 -21.68 14.19 -33.70
N GLU A 231 -22.02 15.28 -33.00
CA GLU A 231 -23.19 15.33 -32.12
C GLU A 231 -24.49 15.10 -32.89
N ILE A 232 -24.65 15.75 -34.05
CA ILE A 232 -25.82 15.57 -34.94
C ILE A 232 -25.89 14.13 -35.46
N ASP A 233 -24.75 13.59 -35.88
CA ASP A 233 -24.66 12.22 -36.39
C ASP A 233 -24.98 11.19 -35.30
N ILE A 234 -24.53 11.42 -34.07
CA ILE A 234 -24.81 10.56 -32.91
C ILE A 234 -26.28 10.63 -32.53
N ASP A 235 -26.90 11.80 -32.51
CA ASP A 235 -28.34 11.96 -32.19
C ASP A 235 -29.22 11.14 -33.13
N GLN A 236 -28.95 11.22 -34.44
CA GLN A 236 -29.64 10.42 -35.44
C GLN A 236 -29.37 8.91 -35.27
N ALA A 237 -28.14 8.55 -34.88
CA ALA A 237 -27.77 7.16 -34.64
C ALA A 237 -28.43 6.59 -33.39
N ILE A 238 -28.57 7.38 -32.32
CA ILE A 238 -29.28 7.00 -31.09
C ILE A 238 -30.72 6.66 -31.44
N SER A 239 -31.41 7.53 -32.19
CA SER A 239 -32.79 7.32 -32.60
C SER A 239 -33.00 6.01 -33.39
N LYS A 240 -32.01 5.60 -34.20
CA LYS A 240 -32.05 4.33 -34.95
C LYS A 240 -31.62 3.13 -34.13
N ALA A 241 -30.84 3.35 -33.07
CA ALA A 241 -30.25 2.30 -32.25
C ALA A 241 -31.09 1.95 -31.01
N ILE A 242 -32.19 2.68 -30.75
CA ILE A 242 -33.12 2.40 -29.63
C ILE A 242 -33.56 0.94 -29.64
N ASP A 243 -33.95 0.40 -30.81
CA ASP A 243 -34.40 -0.99 -30.95
C ASP A 243 -33.34 -2.04 -30.56
N PHE A 244 -32.05 -1.67 -30.61
CA PHE A 244 -30.94 -2.54 -30.25
C PHE A 244 -30.46 -2.33 -28.81
N GLY A 245 -30.92 -1.29 -28.11
CA GLY A 245 -30.56 -0.95 -26.73
C GLY A 245 -29.09 -0.55 -26.52
N VAL A 246 -28.27 -0.52 -27.57
CA VAL A 246 -26.84 -0.20 -27.50
C VAL A 246 -26.37 0.45 -28.79
N LEU A 247 -25.52 1.47 -28.68
CA LEU A 247 -24.87 2.16 -29.79
C LEU A 247 -23.35 2.18 -29.60
N TRP A 248 -22.62 1.76 -30.64
CA TRP A 248 -21.16 1.78 -30.71
C TRP A 248 -20.69 3.01 -31.50
N ILE A 249 -19.90 3.87 -30.87
CA ILE A 249 -19.44 5.14 -31.44
C ILE A 249 -17.93 5.08 -31.61
N ILE A 250 -17.47 5.05 -32.87
CA ILE A 250 -16.05 5.05 -33.21
C ILE A 250 -15.60 6.50 -33.43
N HIS A 251 -14.89 7.06 -32.46
CA HIS A 251 -14.32 8.42 -32.55
C HIS A 251 -12.79 8.40 -32.77
N GLY A 252 -12.16 7.23 -32.65
CA GLY A 252 -10.70 7.09 -32.76
C GLY A 252 -9.97 7.55 -31.49
N LYS A 253 -8.67 7.25 -31.42
CA LYS A 253 -7.82 7.53 -30.25
C LYS A 253 -7.33 8.98 -30.25
N GLY A 254 -6.68 9.39 -31.34
CA GLY A 254 -6.31 10.78 -31.67
C GLY A 254 -5.81 11.63 -30.48
N THR A 255 -6.17 12.90 -30.48
CA THR A 255 -5.90 13.85 -29.37
C THR A 255 -6.95 13.77 -28.25
N GLY A 256 -7.93 12.86 -28.34
CA GLY A 256 -9.01 12.73 -27.37
C GLY A 256 -10.11 13.80 -27.42
N ARG A 257 -9.96 14.86 -28.24
CA ARG A 257 -10.97 15.95 -28.31
C ARG A 257 -12.34 15.46 -28.76
N LEU A 258 -12.39 14.57 -29.76
CA LEU A 258 -13.65 14.00 -30.24
C LEU A 258 -14.29 13.11 -29.17
N ARG A 259 -13.49 12.28 -28.48
CA ARG A 259 -13.96 11.48 -27.33
C ARG A 259 -14.59 12.36 -26.24
N GLN A 260 -13.92 13.44 -25.86
CA GLN A 260 -14.42 14.35 -24.82
C GLN A 260 -15.75 14.99 -25.22
N GLY A 261 -15.86 15.48 -26.46
CA GLY A 261 -17.13 16.02 -26.99
C GLY A 261 -18.25 14.98 -27.00
N VAL A 262 -17.96 13.75 -27.45
CA VAL A 262 -18.92 12.64 -27.45
C VAL A 262 -19.39 12.30 -26.03
N HIS A 263 -18.47 12.21 -25.06
CA HIS A 263 -18.83 11.92 -23.66
C HIS A 263 -19.70 13.02 -23.05
N ALA A 264 -19.35 14.29 -23.30
CA ALA A 264 -20.15 15.43 -22.83
C ALA A 264 -21.56 15.44 -23.44
N PHE A 265 -21.70 15.12 -24.73
CA PHE A 265 -22.98 15.00 -25.40
C PHE A 265 -23.83 13.86 -24.84
N LEU A 266 -23.25 12.65 -24.69
CA LEU A 266 -23.96 11.47 -24.17
C LEU A 266 -24.42 11.63 -22.73
N GLU A 267 -23.66 12.34 -21.90
CA GLU A 267 -24.00 12.61 -20.50
C GLU A 267 -25.27 13.47 -20.37
N GLN A 268 -25.55 14.33 -21.35
CA GLN A 268 -26.72 15.21 -21.35
C GLN A 268 -27.91 14.63 -22.14
N HIS A 269 -27.70 13.52 -22.86
CA HIS A 269 -28.69 13.00 -23.80
C HIS A 269 -29.78 12.16 -23.08
N PRO A 270 -31.07 12.49 -23.20
CA PRO A 270 -32.14 11.89 -22.37
C PRO A 270 -32.36 10.39 -22.60
N LEU A 271 -32.05 9.90 -23.80
CA LEU A 271 -32.21 8.49 -24.19
C LEU A 271 -31.01 7.61 -23.82
N VAL A 272 -29.93 8.17 -23.28
CA VAL A 272 -28.78 7.40 -22.82
C VAL A 272 -29.00 7.00 -21.36
N GLU A 273 -28.87 5.71 -21.07
CA GLU A 273 -28.91 5.18 -19.70
C GLU A 273 -27.54 5.27 -19.04
N ARG A 274 -26.50 4.83 -19.77
CA ARG A 274 -25.10 4.83 -19.33
C ARG A 274 -24.18 4.65 -20.54
N PHE A 275 -22.93 5.08 -20.44
CA PHE A 275 -21.93 4.81 -21.46
C PHE A 275 -20.59 4.42 -20.83
N LYS A 276 -19.78 3.66 -21.58
CA LYS A 276 -18.42 3.28 -21.17
C LYS A 276 -17.51 3.22 -22.39
N LEU A 277 -16.20 3.27 -22.14
CA LEU A 277 -15.23 2.88 -23.17
C LEU A 277 -15.39 1.40 -23.52
N ALA A 278 -15.14 1.08 -24.78
CA ALA A 278 -15.07 -0.31 -25.22
C ALA A 278 -13.88 -1.04 -24.58
N GLU A 279 -13.97 -2.36 -24.50
CA GLU A 279 -12.84 -3.20 -24.10
C GLU A 279 -11.73 -3.14 -25.15
N GLN A 280 -10.51 -3.54 -24.76
CA GLN A 280 -9.34 -3.46 -25.64
C GLN A 280 -9.53 -4.25 -26.94
N SER A 281 -10.25 -5.38 -26.89
CA SER A 281 -10.64 -6.21 -28.05
C SER A 281 -11.54 -5.47 -29.05
N ASP A 282 -12.37 -4.53 -28.59
CA ASP A 282 -13.40 -3.87 -29.38
C ASP A 282 -13.04 -2.44 -29.81
N GLY A 283 -11.78 -2.04 -29.61
CA GLY A 283 -11.24 -0.73 -30.01
C GLY A 283 -10.77 0.16 -28.85
N GLY A 284 -10.97 -0.29 -27.61
CA GLY A 284 -10.46 0.35 -26.40
C GLY A 284 -10.85 1.82 -26.29
N THR A 285 -9.87 2.67 -26.02
CA THR A 285 -10.06 4.13 -25.87
C THR A 285 -10.53 4.87 -27.12
N GLY A 286 -10.57 4.20 -28.29
CA GLY A 286 -11.04 4.78 -29.54
C GLY A 286 -12.53 4.57 -29.84
N VAL A 287 -13.23 3.83 -28.97
CA VAL A 287 -14.64 3.47 -29.14
C VAL A 287 -15.39 3.66 -27.82
N THR A 288 -16.57 4.28 -27.90
CA THR A 288 -17.49 4.43 -26.78
C THR A 288 -18.76 3.61 -27.03
N VAL A 289 -19.19 2.87 -26.01
CA VAL A 289 -20.42 2.06 -26.02
C VAL A 289 -21.46 2.78 -25.17
N ALA A 290 -22.52 3.28 -25.80
CA ALA A 290 -23.66 3.91 -25.15
C ALA A 290 -24.81 2.90 -25.04
N TYR A 291 -25.36 2.74 -23.85
CA TYR A 291 -26.54 1.93 -23.56
C TYR A 291 -27.75 2.85 -23.55
N LEU A 292 -28.78 2.46 -24.29
CA LEU A 292 -29.96 3.28 -24.55
C LEU A 292 -31.14 2.75 -23.73
N LYS A 293 -32.05 3.65 -23.36
CA LYS A 293 -33.27 3.34 -22.61
C LYS A 293 -34.34 2.70 -23.50
#